data_AF-A0A814S7G1-F1
#
_entry.id   AF-A0A814S7G1-F1
#
_cell.length_a   1.000
_cell.length_b   1.000
_cell.length_c   1.000
_cell.angle_alpha   90.00
_cell.angle_beta   90.00
_cell.angle_gamma   90.00
#
_symmetry.space_group_name_H-M   'P 1'
#
loop_
_entity.id
_entity.type
_entity.pdbx_description
1 polymer ?
#
loop_
_entity_poly.entity_id
_entity_poly.type
_entity_poly.pdbx_seq_one_letter_code
_entity_poly.pdbx_strand_id
1 'polypeptide(L)'
;MVGIGARNKNTLDMKFICPVCSLILRDPIQLTQCGHRYCRTCLNAGQETTIKCRQCQADTTQSEIRIDRGFKNDMKSLPIDCYFCQWTGILNNYQEHLNQSHSNLKCDYFGEQFNSVNNFNEHKVFECQQLIVDCILKDFGCNERIIHDKMENHYLTEQHQQTSQLNDRQIDFDSSLFTDARACNTDTAQLKEVNERLNMWVGGIEILTNDEQYLAHDLLQMSITLSTLTEESSNVKLSIEESNAFLRGVKHNQDLSLVQENIDDLQHVSYDG
;
A
#
# COMPACT_ATOMS: atom_id res chain seq x y z
N MET A 1 -5.54 -7.25 5.48
CA MET A 1 -6.17 -8.39 4.76
C MET A 1 -7.68 -8.23 4.62
N VAL A 2 -8.25 -8.61 3.47
CA VAL A 2 -9.63 -8.27 3.08
C VAL A 2 -10.65 -9.38 3.44
N GLY A 3 -10.53 -10.58 2.86
CA GLY A 3 -11.37 -11.75 3.13
C GLY A 3 -10.55 -13.05 3.23
N ILE A 4 -11.22 -14.20 3.26
CA ILE A 4 -10.60 -15.54 3.27
C ILE A 4 -10.76 -16.18 1.88
N GLY A 5 -9.63 -16.49 1.23
CA GLY A 5 -9.60 -17.13 -0.08
C GLY A 5 -9.72 -18.65 0.02
N ALA A 6 -10.66 -19.22 -0.74
CA ALA A 6 -10.90 -20.67 -0.87
C ALA A 6 -11.31 -20.98 -2.31
N ARG A 7 -10.89 -22.13 -2.87
CA ARG A 7 -11.25 -22.49 -4.25
C ARG A 7 -12.75 -22.73 -4.41
N ASN A 8 -13.36 -23.40 -3.44
CA ASN A 8 -14.79 -23.71 -3.44
C ASN A 8 -15.67 -22.53 -2.96
N LYS A 9 -15.15 -21.30 -2.85
CA LYS A 9 -15.94 -20.16 -2.36
C LYS A 9 -17.27 -19.95 -3.12
N ASN A 10 -17.30 -20.28 -4.42
CA ASN A 10 -18.47 -20.12 -5.28
C ASN A 10 -19.55 -21.19 -5.03
N THR A 11 -19.24 -22.25 -4.29
CA THR A 11 -20.20 -23.30 -3.90
C THR A 11 -20.78 -23.07 -2.51
N LEU A 12 -20.31 -22.05 -1.79
CA LEU A 12 -20.81 -21.69 -0.47
C LEU A 12 -22.04 -20.78 -0.57
N ASP A 13 -22.88 -20.83 0.45
CA ASP A 13 -24.02 -19.92 0.60
C ASP A 13 -23.51 -18.45 0.62
N MET A 14 -24.19 -17.59 -0.15
CA MET A 14 -23.84 -16.17 -0.28
C MET A 14 -23.76 -15.44 1.05
N LYS A 15 -24.47 -15.89 2.09
CA LYS A 15 -24.37 -15.28 3.43
C LYS A 15 -22.96 -15.30 4.03
N PHE A 16 -22.10 -16.22 3.57
CA PHE A 16 -20.70 -16.32 4.02
C PHE A 16 -19.73 -15.49 3.18
N ILE A 17 -20.20 -14.90 2.09
CA ILE A 17 -19.38 -14.17 1.12
C ILE A 17 -19.53 -12.67 1.38
N CYS A 18 -18.40 -11.98 1.46
CA CYS A 18 -18.38 -10.54 1.59
C CYS A 18 -18.76 -9.88 0.25
N PRO A 19 -19.72 -8.95 0.22
CA PRO A 19 -20.12 -8.26 -1.01
C PRO A 19 -19.04 -7.34 -1.59
N VAL A 20 -18.12 -6.86 -0.75
CA VAL A 20 -17.07 -5.92 -1.17
C VAL A 20 -15.92 -6.66 -1.83
N CYS A 21 -15.39 -7.70 -1.19
CA CYS A 21 -14.23 -8.42 -1.70
C CYS A 21 -14.53 -9.73 -2.41
N SER A 22 -15.79 -10.19 -2.40
CA SER A 22 -16.22 -11.45 -3.03
C SER A 22 -15.42 -12.67 -2.56
N LEU A 23 -14.98 -12.65 -1.29
CA LEU A 23 -14.29 -13.73 -0.58
C LEU A 23 -15.09 -14.12 0.66
N ILE A 24 -14.73 -15.24 1.28
CA ILE A 24 -15.35 -15.67 2.54
C ILE A 24 -15.09 -14.61 3.62
N LEU A 25 -16.10 -14.26 4.41
CA LEU A 25 -16.02 -13.21 5.42
C LEU A 25 -14.87 -13.44 6.42
N ARG A 26 -14.00 -12.45 6.58
CA ARG A 26 -12.95 -12.41 7.60
C ARG A 26 -13.37 -11.44 8.69
N ASP A 27 -13.41 -11.93 9.94
CA ASP A 27 -13.90 -11.15 11.09
C ASP A 27 -15.24 -10.45 10.76
N PRO A 28 -16.32 -11.22 10.57
CA PRO A 28 -17.59 -10.67 10.10
C PRO A 28 -18.10 -9.60 11.07
N ILE A 29 -18.47 -8.46 10.49
CA ILE A 29 -19.25 -7.41 11.14
C ILE A 29 -20.63 -7.36 10.48
N GLN A 30 -21.63 -6.99 11.25
CA GLN A 30 -23.02 -6.85 10.82
C GLN A 30 -23.46 -5.40 11.03
N LEU A 31 -24.13 -4.84 10.03
CA LEU A 31 -24.84 -3.57 10.16
C LEU A 31 -26.18 -3.83 10.86
N THR A 32 -26.41 -3.26 12.04
CA THR A 32 -27.65 -3.51 12.77
C THR A 32 -28.88 -2.93 12.08
N GLN A 33 -28.71 -1.87 11.29
CA GLN A 33 -29.81 -1.21 10.58
C GLN A 33 -30.43 -2.08 9.47
N CYS A 34 -29.62 -2.89 8.78
CA CYS A 34 -30.10 -3.68 7.62
C CYS A 34 -29.73 -5.18 7.67
N GLY A 35 -28.94 -5.61 8.65
CA GLY A 35 -28.53 -7.00 8.84
C GLY A 35 -27.45 -7.51 7.89
N HIS A 36 -26.97 -6.70 6.94
CA HIS A 36 -25.93 -7.08 5.99
C HIS A 36 -24.56 -7.23 6.64
N ARG A 37 -23.76 -8.19 6.15
CA ARG A 37 -22.45 -8.54 6.70
C ARG A 37 -21.29 -8.20 5.77
N TYR A 38 -20.18 -7.82 6.38
CA TYR A 38 -18.93 -7.45 5.71
C TYR A 38 -17.72 -7.98 6.47
N CYS A 39 -16.57 -8.07 5.82
CA CYS A 39 -15.33 -8.22 6.56
C CYS A 39 -15.05 -6.92 7.31
N ARG A 40 -14.49 -7.00 8.52
CA ARG A 40 -14.14 -5.82 9.32
C ARG A 40 -13.29 -4.79 8.55
N THR A 41 -12.37 -5.27 7.71
CA THR A 41 -11.50 -4.42 6.89
C THR A 41 -12.12 -3.94 5.58
N CYS A 42 -13.20 -4.58 5.11
CA CYS A 42 -13.87 -4.19 3.87
C CYS A 42 -14.78 -2.98 4.04
N LEU A 43 -15.38 -2.85 5.22
CA LEU A 43 -16.26 -1.74 5.55
C LEU A 43 -15.51 -0.65 6.32
N ASN A 44 -14.20 -0.53 6.10
CA ASN A 44 -13.33 0.33 6.91
C ASN A 44 -13.95 1.73 6.96
N ALA A 45 -14.53 2.06 8.11
CA ALA A 45 -15.10 3.36 8.36
C ALA A 45 -13.93 4.30 8.46
N GLY A 46 -13.74 5.16 7.46
CA GLY A 46 -12.81 6.28 7.58
C GLY A 46 -13.29 7.25 8.68
N GLN A 47 -12.97 8.53 8.51
CA GLN A 47 -13.50 9.59 9.40
C GLN A 47 -14.97 9.93 9.11
N GLU A 48 -15.64 9.23 8.19
CA GLU A 48 -17.03 9.47 7.83
C GLU A 48 -17.98 9.07 8.97
N THR A 49 -18.86 10.01 9.35
CA THR A 49 -19.85 9.82 10.42
C THR A 49 -20.99 8.87 10.01
N THR A 50 -21.23 8.74 8.70
CA THR A 50 -22.27 7.93 8.08
C THR A 50 -21.71 7.10 6.93
N ILE A 51 -22.03 5.81 6.93
CA ILE A 51 -21.56 4.79 6.00
C ILE A 51 -22.80 4.22 5.30
N LYS A 52 -22.79 4.21 3.97
CA LYS A 52 -23.87 3.60 3.18
C LYS A 52 -23.63 2.10 2.99
N CYS A 53 -24.67 1.30 3.24
CA CYS A 53 -24.65 -0.12 2.97
C CYS A 53 -24.52 -0.39 1.46
N ARG A 54 -23.47 -1.10 1.03
CA ARG A 54 -23.24 -1.44 -0.39
C ARG A 54 -24.31 -2.36 -1.01
N GLN A 55 -25.12 -3.03 -0.18
CA GLN A 55 -26.16 -3.96 -0.65
C GLN A 55 -27.54 -3.31 -0.77
N CYS A 56 -27.93 -2.47 0.18
CA CYS A 56 -29.28 -1.89 0.23
C CYS A 56 -29.31 -0.36 0.32
N GLN A 57 -28.14 0.29 0.29
CA GLN A 57 -27.97 1.76 0.35
C GLN A 57 -28.48 2.42 1.63
N ALA A 58 -28.90 1.65 2.64
CA ALA A 58 -29.28 2.17 3.94
C ALA A 58 -28.09 2.86 4.62
N ASP A 59 -28.35 4.02 5.23
CA ASP A 59 -27.39 4.72 6.04
C ASP A 59 -27.13 3.97 7.35
N THR A 60 -25.87 3.95 7.77
CA THR A 60 -25.41 3.30 8.98
C THR A 60 -24.33 4.15 9.61
N THR A 61 -24.34 4.27 10.93
CA THR A 61 -23.31 4.97 11.69
C THR A 61 -22.33 3.98 12.30
N GLN A 62 -21.17 4.48 12.75
CA GLN A 62 -20.16 3.63 13.39
C GLN A 62 -20.69 2.87 14.62
N SER A 63 -21.67 3.42 15.34
CA SER A 63 -22.27 2.80 16.53
C SER A 63 -23.21 1.63 16.21
N GLU A 64 -23.65 1.54 14.96
CA GLU A 64 -24.56 0.52 14.42
C GLU A 64 -23.80 -0.63 13.74
N ILE A 65 -22.47 -0.57 13.73
CA ILE A 65 -21.62 -1.68 13.31
C ILE A 65 -21.33 -2.56 14.51
N ARG A 66 -21.65 -3.86 14.40
CA ARG A 66 -21.40 -4.83 15.47
C ARG A 66 -20.55 -5.98 14.96
N ILE A 67 -19.60 -6.43 15.78
CA ILE A 67 -18.82 -7.65 15.52
C ILE A 67 -19.74 -8.85 15.71
N ASP A 68 -19.96 -9.62 14.65
CA ASP A 68 -20.90 -10.74 14.66
C ASP A 68 -20.17 -12.03 15.08
N ARG A 69 -19.97 -12.17 16.40
CA ARG A 69 -19.30 -13.33 16.99
C ARG A 69 -20.11 -14.61 16.81
N GLY A 70 -21.44 -14.52 16.82
CA GLY A 70 -22.33 -15.66 16.60
C GLY A 70 -22.11 -16.23 15.22
N PHE A 71 -22.22 -15.38 14.20
CA PHE A 71 -22.00 -15.78 12.83
C PHE A 71 -20.56 -16.24 12.57
N LYS A 72 -19.55 -15.59 13.18
CA LYS A 72 -18.15 -16.07 13.12
C LYS A 72 -17.99 -17.49 13.65
N ASN A 73 -18.74 -17.86 14.69
CA ASN A 73 -18.72 -19.23 15.21
C ASN A 73 -19.43 -20.21 14.26
N ASP A 74 -20.56 -19.83 13.68
CA ASP A 74 -21.29 -20.65 12.71
C ASP A 74 -20.44 -20.94 11.46
N MET A 75 -19.56 -20.01 11.09
CA MET A 75 -18.64 -20.17 9.97
C MET A 75 -17.56 -21.23 10.19
N LYS A 76 -17.26 -21.64 11.43
CA LYS A 76 -16.11 -22.51 11.74
C LYS A 76 -16.17 -23.88 11.07
N SER A 77 -17.37 -24.43 10.90
CA SER A 77 -17.62 -25.73 10.28
C SER A 77 -17.73 -25.68 8.75
N LEU A 78 -17.56 -24.50 8.13
CA LEU A 78 -17.69 -24.35 6.69
C LEU A 78 -16.67 -25.24 5.96
N PRO A 79 -17.12 -26.07 5.00
CA PRO A 79 -16.22 -26.86 4.18
C PRO A 79 -15.44 -25.93 3.25
N ILE A 80 -14.12 -26.01 3.28
CA ILE A 80 -13.21 -25.14 2.52
C ILE A 80 -12.14 -25.96 1.84
N ASP A 81 -11.92 -25.60 0.57
CA ASP A 81 -10.81 -26.11 -0.23
C ASP A 81 -9.70 -25.07 -0.24
N CYS A 82 -8.49 -25.49 0.13
CA CYS A 82 -7.33 -24.63 0.15
C CYS A 82 -7.13 -23.97 -1.21
N TYR A 83 -6.82 -22.68 -1.23
CA TYR A 83 -6.58 -21.97 -2.48
C TYR A 83 -5.33 -22.48 -3.21
N PHE A 84 -4.32 -22.93 -2.47
CA PHE A 84 -2.95 -23.16 -2.95
C PHE A 84 -2.57 -24.64 -3.14
N CYS A 85 -3.32 -25.58 -2.56
CA CYS A 85 -3.06 -27.02 -2.71
C CYS A 85 -4.35 -27.84 -2.66
N GLN A 86 -4.25 -29.17 -2.79
CA GLN A 86 -5.39 -30.08 -2.84
C GLN A 86 -6.07 -30.32 -1.47
N TRP A 87 -5.61 -29.68 -0.39
CA TRP A 87 -6.22 -29.84 0.92
C TRP A 87 -7.68 -29.37 0.94
N THR A 88 -8.52 -30.16 1.60
CA THR A 88 -9.92 -29.86 1.89
C THR A 88 -10.18 -30.11 3.37
N GLY A 89 -11.04 -29.30 3.97
CA GLY A 89 -11.32 -29.39 5.41
C GLY A 89 -12.36 -28.38 5.85
N ILE A 90 -12.33 -27.99 7.12
CA ILE A 90 -13.22 -26.97 7.68
C ILE A 90 -12.48 -25.65 7.92
N LEU A 91 -13.19 -24.53 7.84
CA LEU A 91 -12.63 -23.19 8.03
C LEU A 91 -11.83 -23.06 9.34
N ASN A 92 -12.28 -23.69 10.43
CA ASN A 92 -11.61 -23.64 11.72
C ASN A 92 -10.15 -24.13 11.68
N ASN A 93 -9.84 -25.12 10.83
CA ASN A 93 -8.51 -25.72 10.72
C ASN A 93 -7.72 -25.11 9.56
N TYR A 94 -8.34 -24.22 8.79
CA TYR A 94 -7.74 -23.71 7.56
C TYR A 94 -6.51 -22.85 7.83
N GLN A 95 -6.54 -21.99 8.85
CA GLN A 95 -5.38 -21.16 9.19
C GLN A 95 -4.18 -22.00 9.64
N GLU A 96 -4.41 -23.07 10.40
CA GLU A 96 -3.36 -23.99 10.81
C GLU A 96 -2.75 -24.70 9.60
N HIS A 97 -3.58 -25.20 8.69
CA HIS A 97 -3.14 -25.78 7.42
C HIS A 97 -2.30 -24.78 6.61
N LEU A 98 -2.75 -23.53 6.46
CA LEU A 98 -2.02 -22.46 5.78
C LEU A 98 -0.63 -22.24 6.38
N ASN A 99 -0.52 -22.22 7.70
CA ASN A 99 0.76 -22.03 8.38
C ASN A 99 1.70 -23.24 8.23
N GLN A 100 1.18 -24.47 8.21
CA GLN A 100 1.99 -25.69 8.12
C GLN A 100 2.41 -26.04 6.68
N SER A 101 1.52 -25.82 5.71
CA SER A 101 1.70 -26.28 4.32
C SER A 101 2.09 -25.16 3.35
N HIS A 102 1.96 -23.89 3.77
CA HIS A 102 2.21 -22.72 2.91
C HIS A 102 3.10 -21.68 3.62
N SER A 103 4.14 -22.16 4.31
CA SER A 103 5.13 -21.33 5.00
C SER A 103 6.25 -20.81 4.10
N ASN A 104 6.27 -21.13 2.80
CA ASN A 104 7.32 -20.71 1.86
C ASN A 104 6.70 -20.30 0.52
N LEU A 105 5.74 -19.38 0.57
CA LEU A 105 5.11 -18.87 -0.64
C LEU A 105 6.07 -17.95 -1.37
N LYS A 106 6.10 -18.04 -2.69
CA LYS A 106 6.91 -17.18 -3.55
C LYS A 106 5.97 -16.31 -4.37
N CYS A 107 6.31 -15.05 -4.52
CA CYS A 107 5.71 -14.24 -5.57
C CYS A 107 6.39 -14.64 -6.88
N ASP A 108 5.62 -14.91 -7.93
CA ASP A 108 6.19 -15.31 -9.23
C ASP A 108 7.06 -14.20 -9.84
N TYR A 109 6.91 -12.97 -9.35
CA TYR A 109 7.59 -11.76 -9.82
C TYR A 109 8.55 -11.15 -8.80
N PHE A 110 8.28 -11.31 -7.51
CA PHE A 110 9.15 -10.88 -6.43
C PHE A 110 9.85 -12.13 -5.85
N GLY A 111 11.17 -12.21 -6.00
CA GLY A 111 11.94 -13.40 -5.61
C GLY A 111 11.97 -13.70 -4.10
N GLU A 112 11.31 -12.88 -3.28
CA GLU A 112 11.26 -13.04 -1.83
C GLU A 112 10.31 -14.16 -1.41
N GLN A 113 10.77 -14.93 -0.43
CA GLN A 113 10.00 -16.01 0.17
C GLN A 113 9.21 -15.48 1.36
N PHE A 114 7.91 -15.72 1.35
CA PHE A 114 7.02 -15.33 2.42
C PHE A 114 6.81 -16.51 3.35
N ASN A 115 7.15 -16.27 4.62
CA ASN A 115 7.05 -17.25 5.70
C ASN A 115 5.60 -17.58 6.11
N SER A 116 4.61 -16.84 5.58
CA SER A 116 3.20 -17.10 5.82
C SER A 116 2.32 -16.59 4.67
N VAL A 117 1.15 -17.22 4.50
CA VAL A 117 0.08 -16.78 3.59
C VAL A 117 -0.40 -15.37 3.93
N ASN A 118 -0.34 -14.98 5.20
CA ASN A 118 -0.70 -13.65 5.66
C ASN A 118 0.23 -12.59 5.06
N ASN A 119 1.55 -12.76 5.24
CA ASN A 119 2.55 -11.84 4.72
C ASN A 119 2.54 -11.82 3.19
N PHE A 120 2.36 -12.99 2.56
CA PHE A 120 2.21 -13.07 1.11
C PHE A 120 0.99 -12.30 0.58
N ASN A 121 -0.14 -12.36 1.30
CA ASN A 121 -1.34 -11.61 0.92
C ASN A 121 -1.20 -10.11 1.21
N GLU A 122 -0.48 -9.70 2.25
CA GLU A 122 -0.17 -8.29 2.52
C GLU A 122 0.71 -7.72 1.43
N HIS A 123 1.79 -8.43 1.05
CA HIS A 123 2.58 -8.10 -0.13
C HIS A 123 1.68 -7.94 -1.36
N LYS A 124 0.81 -8.91 -1.65
CA LYS A 124 -0.12 -8.81 -2.80
C LYS A 124 -0.91 -7.51 -2.80
N VAL A 125 -1.50 -7.14 -1.67
CA VAL A 125 -2.43 -6.00 -1.58
C VAL A 125 -1.70 -4.65 -1.58
N PHE A 126 -0.56 -4.55 -0.90
CA PHE A 126 0.08 -3.24 -0.62
C PHE A 126 1.39 -3.00 -1.37
N GLU A 127 2.07 -4.05 -1.83
CA GLU A 127 3.45 -3.95 -2.32
C GLU A 127 3.63 -4.56 -3.71
N CYS A 128 2.75 -5.48 -4.12
CA CYS A 128 2.87 -6.22 -5.37
C CYS A 128 2.46 -5.35 -6.55
N GLN A 129 3.46 -4.77 -7.20
CA GLN A 129 3.31 -3.97 -8.42
C GLN A 129 2.57 -4.70 -9.55
N GLN A 130 2.58 -6.04 -9.57
CA GLN A 130 1.91 -6.83 -10.61
C GLN A 130 0.48 -7.28 -10.23
N LEU A 131 -0.06 -6.86 -9.08
CA LEU A 131 -1.45 -7.20 -8.72
C LEU A 131 -2.44 -6.43 -9.61
N ILE A 132 -3.40 -7.16 -10.21
CA ILE A 132 -4.52 -6.55 -10.95
C ILE A 132 -5.62 -6.16 -9.96
N VAL A 133 -5.87 -4.86 -9.82
CA VAL A 133 -6.89 -4.28 -8.94
C VAL A 133 -7.92 -3.51 -9.76
N ASP A 134 -9.12 -3.32 -9.21
CA ASP A 134 -10.13 -2.45 -9.81
C ASP A 134 -9.67 -0.99 -9.68
N CYS A 135 -9.97 -0.16 -10.68
CA CYS A 135 -9.74 1.27 -10.56
C CYS A 135 -10.48 1.86 -9.35
N ILE A 136 -9.82 2.77 -8.61
CA ILE A 136 -10.42 3.46 -7.45
C ILE A 136 -11.67 4.28 -7.89
N LEU A 137 -11.69 4.73 -9.14
CA LEU A 137 -12.80 5.48 -9.74
C LEU A 137 -13.90 4.58 -10.34
N LYS A 138 -13.96 3.30 -9.96
CA LYS A 138 -15.03 2.39 -10.39
C LYS A 138 -16.43 2.88 -10.05
N ASP A 139 -16.59 3.45 -8.87
CA ASP A 139 -17.86 4.03 -8.43
C ASP A 139 -18.22 5.32 -9.22
N PHE A 140 -17.28 5.87 -9.99
CA PHE A 140 -17.44 7.03 -10.88
C PHE A 140 -17.48 6.64 -12.37
N GLY A 141 -17.57 5.35 -12.69
CA GLY A 141 -17.78 4.85 -14.05
C GLY A 141 -16.57 4.19 -14.71
N CYS A 142 -15.42 4.09 -14.03
CA CYS A 142 -14.25 3.39 -14.56
C CYS A 142 -14.26 1.89 -14.21
N ASN A 143 -14.69 1.04 -15.15
CA ASN A 143 -14.77 -0.41 -14.93
C ASN A 143 -13.47 -1.17 -15.24
N GLU A 144 -12.37 -0.47 -15.47
CA GLU A 144 -11.11 -1.13 -15.82
C GLU A 144 -10.44 -1.79 -14.61
N ARG A 145 -9.80 -2.94 -14.86
CA ARG A 145 -8.96 -3.65 -13.90
C ARG A 145 -7.52 -3.52 -14.34
N ILE A 146 -6.70 -2.91 -13.51
CA ILE A 146 -5.39 -2.40 -13.87
C ILE A 146 -4.33 -3.06 -13.00
N ILE A 147 -3.20 -3.39 -13.61
CA ILE A 147 -2.01 -3.81 -12.89
C ILE A 147 -1.52 -2.63 -12.05
N HIS A 148 -1.28 -2.82 -10.75
CA HIS A 148 -0.94 -1.73 -9.82
C HIS A 148 0.20 -0.82 -10.33
N ASP A 149 1.25 -1.40 -10.94
CA ASP A 149 2.36 -0.70 -11.62
C ASP A 149 1.92 0.24 -12.74
N LYS A 150 0.83 -0.11 -13.44
CA LYS A 150 0.28 0.64 -14.56
C LYS A 150 -0.85 1.59 -14.14
N MET A 151 -1.14 1.70 -12.85
CA MET A 151 -2.25 2.54 -12.35
C MET A 151 -2.01 4.02 -12.65
N GLU A 152 -0.76 4.50 -12.54
CA GLU A 152 -0.39 5.88 -12.88
C GLU A 152 -0.72 6.20 -14.35
N ASN A 153 -0.29 5.34 -15.27
CA ASN A 153 -0.59 5.48 -16.70
C ASN A 153 -2.10 5.40 -17.00
N HIS A 154 -2.85 4.59 -16.24
CA HIS A 154 -4.29 4.50 -16.36
C HIS A 154 -5.01 5.78 -15.90
N TYR A 155 -4.50 6.50 -14.89
CA TYR A 155 -5.03 7.83 -14.52
C TYR A 155 -4.82 8.90 -15.59
N LEU A 156 -3.86 8.71 -16.50
CA LEU A 156 -3.61 9.59 -17.63
C LEU A 156 -4.50 9.32 -18.86
N THR A 157 -5.45 8.38 -18.78
CA THR A 157 -6.38 8.11 -19.88
C THR A 157 -7.39 9.25 -20.06
N GLU A 158 -7.86 9.49 -21.29
CA GLU A 158 -8.86 10.52 -21.59
C GLU A 158 -10.13 10.36 -20.74
N GLN A 159 -10.52 9.12 -20.43
CA GLN A 159 -11.67 8.80 -19.58
C GLN A 159 -11.54 9.41 -18.17
N HIS A 160 -10.33 9.47 -17.61
CA HIS A 160 -10.08 10.05 -16.29
C HIS A 160 -9.75 11.55 -16.36
N GLN A 161 -9.11 12.00 -17.44
CA GLN A 161 -8.81 13.41 -17.66
C GLN A 161 -10.08 14.26 -17.90
N GLN A 162 -11.12 13.71 -18.53
CA GLN A 162 -12.40 14.41 -18.73
C GLN A 162 -13.12 14.73 -17.41
N THR A 163 -12.94 13.90 -16.38
CA THR A 163 -13.43 14.17 -15.00
C THR A 163 -12.63 15.26 -14.30
N SER A 164 -11.36 15.49 -14.67
CA SER A 164 -10.49 16.54 -14.13
C SER A 164 -10.67 17.89 -14.84
N GLN A 165 -11.12 17.88 -16.12
CA GLN A 165 -11.26 19.08 -16.97
C GLN A 165 -12.59 19.85 -16.79
N LEU A 166 -13.48 19.43 -15.88
CA LEU A 166 -14.68 20.22 -15.56
C LEU A 166 -14.40 21.53 -14.81
N ASN A 167 -13.13 21.86 -14.54
CA ASN A 167 -12.72 23.13 -13.92
C ASN A 167 -12.44 24.28 -14.89
N ASP A 168 -12.46 24.08 -16.22
CA ASP A 168 -12.13 25.14 -17.19
C ASP A 168 -13.30 25.67 -18.03
N ARG A 169 -14.53 25.25 -17.75
CA ARG A 169 -15.68 26.03 -18.24
C ARG A 169 -15.84 27.22 -17.32
N GLN A 170 -15.31 28.37 -17.75
CA GLN A 170 -15.78 29.68 -17.33
C GLN A 170 -17.29 29.60 -17.16
N ILE A 171 -17.75 29.75 -15.92
CA ILE A 171 -19.16 29.93 -15.63
C ILE A 171 -19.48 31.32 -16.18
N ASP A 172 -19.87 31.39 -17.46
CA ASP A 172 -20.58 32.53 -17.99
C ASP A 172 -21.94 32.55 -17.29
N PHE A 173 -21.99 33.35 -16.22
CA PHE A 173 -23.19 33.59 -15.45
C PHE A 173 -24.12 34.45 -16.31
N ASP A 174 -24.95 33.80 -17.12
CA ASP A 174 -25.97 34.48 -17.89
C ASP A 174 -27.08 34.96 -16.93
N SER A 175 -26.96 36.21 -16.49
CA SER A 175 -27.84 36.89 -15.54
C SER A 175 -29.27 37.12 -16.08
N SER A 176 -29.64 36.49 -17.19
CA SER A 176 -30.90 36.72 -17.90
C SER A 176 -32.00 35.68 -17.62
N LEU A 177 -31.77 34.66 -16.79
CA LEU A 177 -32.75 33.59 -16.54
C LEU A 177 -33.57 33.72 -15.23
N PHE A 178 -33.44 34.80 -14.46
CA PHE A 178 -34.32 35.06 -13.31
C PHE A 178 -35.49 35.97 -13.69
N THR A 179 -36.39 35.46 -14.53
CA THR A 179 -37.79 35.87 -14.54
C THR A 179 -38.65 34.63 -14.55
N ASP A 180 -38.81 34.01 -13.38
CA ASP A 180 -40.11 33.51 -12.93
C ASP A 180 -40.00 33.06 -11.47
N ALA A 181 -40.36 33.99 -10.59
CA ALA A 181 -40.59 33.71 -9.19
C ALA A 181 -41.89 32.90 -9.04
N ARG A 182 -41.80 31.55 -9.00
CA ARG A 182 -42.79 30.63 -8.36
C ARG A 182 -42.39 29.14 -8.47
N ALA A 183 -41.46 28.69 -7.63
CA ALA A 183 -41.20 27.31 -7.16
C ALA A 183 -39.80 27.33 -6.52
N CYS A 184 -39.39 26.64 -5.45
CA CYS A 184 -39.97 25.77 -4.43
C CYS A 184 -38.98 25.87 -3.25
N ASN A 185 -39.43 25.86 -1.99
CA ASN A 185 -38.54 25.93 -0.81
C ASN A 185 -37.61 24.71 -0.63
N THR A 186 -37.64 23.73 -1.53
CA THR A 186 -36.77 22.53 -1.54
C THR A 186 -35.41 22.75 -2.19
N ASP A 187 -35.32 23.68 -3.15
CA ASP A 187 -34.14 23.81 -4.01
C ASP A 187 -33.00 24.54 -3.28
N THR A 188 -33.34 25.40 -2.32
CA THR A 188 -32.36 26.15 -1.50
C THR A 188 -31.60 25.26 -0.52
N ALA A 189 -32.21 24.19 0.00
CA ALA A 189 -31.55 23.25 0.89
C ALA A 189 -30.55 22.36 0.15
N GLN A 190 -30.92 21.87 -1.03
CA GLN A 190 -30.03 21.07 -1.89
C GLN A 190 -28.85 21.91 -2.41
N LEU A 191 -29.10 23.15 -2.82
CA LEU A 191 -28.04 24.10 -3.21
C LEU A 191 -27.08 24.39 -2.05
N LYS A 192 -27.59 24.48 -0.81
CA LYS A 192 -26.76 24.69 0.37
C LYS A 192 -25.89 23.48 0.68
N GLU A 193 -26.43 22.27 0.58
CA GLU A 193 -25.67 21.01 0.74
C GLU A 193 -24.58 20.88 -0.32
N VAL A 194 -24.88 21.21 -1.58
CA VAL A 194 -23.90 21.22 -2.67
C VAL A 194 -22.80 22.26 -2.41
N ASN A 195 -23.16 23.45 -1.92
CA ASN A 195 -22.19 24.50 -1.58
C ASN A 195 -21.28 24.11 -0.40
N GLU A 196 -21.82 23.44 0.62
CA GLU A 196 -21.03 22.92 1.74
C GLU A 196 -20.04 21.84 1.26
N ARG A 197 -20.47 20.94 0.37
CA ARG A 197 -19.59 19.94 -0.24
C ARG A 197 -18.49 20.57 -1.11
N LEU A 198 -18.83 21.59 -1.89
CA LEU A 198 -17.87 22.38 -2.67
C LEU A 198 -16.82 23.02 -1.78
N ASN A 199 -17.22 23.65 -0.67
CA ASN A 199 -16.29 24.26 0.27
C ASN A 199 -15.35 23.24 0.92
N MET A 200 -15.84 22.03 1.24
CA MET A 200 -14.97 20.96 1.74
C MET A 200 -13.96 20.51 0.68
N TRP A 201 -14.37 20.43 -0.59
CA TRP A 201 -13.47 20.04 -1.68
C TRP A 201 -12.42 21.12 -1.96
N VAL A 202 -12.80 22.40 -1.95
CA VAL A 202 -11.87 23.52 -2.06
C VAL A 202 -10.83 23.46 -0.93
N GLY A 203 -11.26 23.25 0.31
CA GLY A 203 -10.34 23.08 1.44
C GLY A 203 -9.41 21.87 1.28
N GLY A 204 -9.92 20.75 0.76
CA GLY A 204 -9.10 19.57 0.46
C GLY A 204 -8.05 19.82 -0.62
N ILE A 205 -8.41 20.54 -1.68
CA ILE A 205 -7.48 20.94 -2.76
C ILE A 205 -6.42 21.89 -2.22
N GLU A 206 -6.78 22.87 -1.38
CA GLU A 206 -5.82 23.77 -0.74
C GLU A 206 -4.80 23.00 0.13
N ILE A 207 -5.25 22.02 0.91
CA ILE A 207 -4.37 21.15 1.71
C ILE A 207 -3.42 20.36 0.80
N LEU A 208 -3.94 19.71 -0.25
CA LEU A 208 -3.11 18.93 -1.18
C LEU A 208 -2.10 19.79 -1.93
N THR A 209 -2.48 21.03 -2.29
CA THR A 209 -1.59 21.99 -2.93
C THR A 209 -0.46 22.41 -1.99
N ASN A 210 -0.76 22.59 -0.70
CA ASN A 210 0.26 22.86 0.31
C ASN A 210 1.17 21.64 0.51
N ASP A 211 0.62 20.44 0.58
CA ASP A 211 1.39 19.20 0.70
C ASP A 211 2.32 18.99 -0.50
N GLU A 212 1.87 19.30 -1.72
CA GLU A 212 2.72 19.27 -2.92
C GLU A 212 3.93 20.22 -2.79
N GLN A 213 3.72 21.43 -2.26
CA GLN A 213 4.80 22.39 -2.00
C GLN A 213 5.76 21.91 -0.91
N TYR A 214 5.24 21.31 0.17
CA TYR A 214 6.06 20.72 1.23
C TYR A 214 6.90 19.55 0.70
N LEU A 215 6.30 18.66 -0.09
CA LEU A 215 7.02 17.53 -0.69
C LEU A 215 8.08 18.01 -1.68
N ALA A 216 7.81 19.04 -2.47
CA ALA A 216 8.81 19.64 -3.36
C ALA A 216 10.00 20.22 -2.58
N HIS A 217 9.74 20.85 -1.44
CA HIS A 217 10.78 21.33 -0.53
C HIS A 217 11.61 20.18 0.05
N ASP A 218 10.96 19.13 0.54
CA ASP A 218 11.65 17.96 1.11
C ASP A 218 12.50 17.23 0.06
N LEU A 219 12.02 17.14 -1.17
CA LEU A 219 12.77 16.57 -2.30
C LEU A 219 14.03 17.40 -2.60
N LEU A 220 13.93 18.73 -2.57
CA LEU A 220 15.07 19.63 -2.72
C LEU A 220 16.09 19.41 -1.60
N GLN A 221 15.63 19.38 -0.34
CA GLN A 221 16.48 19.18 0.83
C GLN A 221 17.17 17.81 0.80
N MET A 222 16.47 16.78 0.35
CA MET A 222 17.04 15.45 0.19
C MET A 222 18.09 15.40 -0.92
N SER A 223 17.90 16.13 -2.03
CA SER A 223 18.92 16.25 -3.08
C SER A 223 20.21 16.93 -2.60
N ILE A 224 20.07 17.97 -1.75
CA ILE A 224 21.20 18.66 -1.14
C ILE A 224 21.93 17.71 -0.20
N THR A 225 21.20 16.99 0.65
CA THR A 225 21.76 16.02 1.60
C THR A 225 22.52 14.91 0.87
N LEU A 226 21.97 14.39 -0.22
CA LEU A 226 22.65 13.39 -1.07
C LEU A 226 23.95 13.94 -1.68
N SER A 227 23.94 15.20 -2.11
CA SER A 227 25.14 15.85 -2.66
C SER A 227 26.25 15.96 -1.60
N THR A 228 25.90 16.40 -0.38
CA THR A 228 26.84 16.48 0.74
C THR A 228 27.40 15.11 1.12
N LEU A 229 26.55 14.09 1.25
CA LEU A 229 26.99 12.73 1.57
C LEU A 229 27.90 12.14 0.49
N THR A 230 27.64 12.48 -0.78
CA THR A 230 28.49 12.05 -1.90
C THR A 230 29.89 12.69 -1.82
N GLU A 231 29.96 13.96 -1.44
CA GLU A 231 31.23 14.66 -1.20
C GLU A 231 31.98 14.07 0.00
N GLU A 232 31.29 13.85 1.12
CA GLU A 232 31.88 13.22 2.31
C GLU A 232 32.41 11.81 2.00
N SER A 233 31.65 11.00 1.26
CA SER A 233 32.07 9.67 0.82
C SER A 233 33.33 9.72 -0.05
N SER A 234 33.41 10.72 -0.94
CA SER A 234 34.59 10.94 -1.79
C SER A 234 35.82 11.32 -0.96
N ASN A 235 35.65 12.19 0.05
CA ASN A 235 36.72 12.57 0.96
C ASN A 235 37.23 11.39 1.80
N VAL A 236 36.31 10.57 2.33
CA VAL A 236 36.68 9.34 3.06
C VAL A 236 37.43 8.37 2.16
N LYS A 237 37.01 8.20 0.90
CA LYS A 237 37.70 7.35 -0.07
C LYS A 237 39.13 7.81 -0.31
N LEU A 238 39.36 9.11 -0.51
CA LEU A 238 40.71 9.67 -0.66
C LEU A 238 41.57 9.42 0.58
N SER A 239 41.02 9.63 1.79
CA SER A 239 41.75 9.37 3.04
C SER A 239 42.14 7.90 3.21
N ILE A 240 41.28 6.97 2.78
CA ILE A 240 41.59 5.53 2.74
C ILE A 240 42.69 5.24 1.73
N GLU A 241 42.66 5.85 0.54
CA GLU A 241 43.69 5.70 -0.49
C GLU A 241 45.06 6.20 -0.01
N GLU A 242 45.10 7.35 0.66
CA GLU A 242 46.30 7.91 1.30
C GLU A 242 46.83 6.99 2.40
N SER A 243 45.95 6.52 3.29
CA SER A 243 46.30 5.57 4.37
C SER A 243 46.88 4.28 3.80
N ASN A 244 46.28 3.76 2.72
CA ASN A 244 46.79 2.57 2.02
C ASN A 244 48.13 2.83 1.30
N ALA A 245 48.33 4.01 0.72
CA ALA A 245 49.61 4.40 0.14
C ALA A 245 50.72 4.49 1.20
N PHE A 246 50.42 5.08 2.36
CA PHE A 246 51.32 5.11 3.51
C PHE A 246 51.69 3.69 3.97
N LEU A 247 50.70 2.81 4.16
CA LEU A 247 50.94 1.41 4.53
C LEU A 247 51.79 0.66 3.51
N ARG A 248 51.62 0.93 2.21
CA ARG A 248 52.50 0.37 1.16
C ARG A 248 53.94 0.89 1.29
N GLY A 249 54.13 2.18 1.56
CA GLY A 249 55.45 2.76 1.81
C GLY A 249 56.14 2.21 3.05
N VAL A 250 55.40 1.96 4.13
CA VAL A 250 55.92 1.29 5.34
C VAL A 250 56.31 -0.16 5.05
N LYS A 251 55.50 -0.90 4.28
CA LYS A 251 55.84 -2.26 3.83
C LYS A 251 57.10 -2.29 2.95
N HIS A 252 57.31 -1.28 2.11
CA HIS A 252 58.50 -1.21 1.27
C HIS A 252 59.77 -0.85 2.06
N ASN A 253 59.65 -0.05 3.12
CA ASN A 253 60.74 0.18 4.09
C ASN A 253 60.95 -0.99 5.06
N GLN A 254 60.06 -1.98 5.08
CA GLN A 254 60.22 -3.28 5.75
C GLN A 254 60.83 -4.34 4.81
N ASP A 255 61.70 -3.96 3.87
CA ASP A 255 62.73 -4.88 3.36
C ASP A 255 63.74 -5.17 4.49
N LEU A 256 63.24 -5.87 5.51
CA LEU A 256 63.98 -6.52 6.59
C LEU A 256 64.97 -7.55 6.05
N SER A 257 64.89 -7.95 4.78
CA SER A 257 65.87 -8.82 4.12
C SER A 257 67.26 -8.19 4.05
N LEU A 258 67.36 -6.90 3.74
CA LEU A 258 68.66 -6.19 3.66
C LEU A 258 69.28 -5.94 5.04
N VAL A 259 68.46 -5.73 6.06
CA VAL A 259 68.95 -5.56 7.44
C VAL A 259 69.31 -6.92 8.06
N GLN A 260 68.56 -7.99 7.74
CA GLN A 260 68.84 -9.35 8.21
C GLN A 260 70.12 -9.92 7.57
N GLU A 261 70.34 -9.73 6.25
CA GLU A 261 71.60 -10.14 5.59
C GLU A 261 72.83 -9.41 6.20
N ASN A 262 72.72 -8.10 6.45
CA ASN A 262 73.81 -7.34 7.07
C ASN A 262 74.05 -7.73 8.54
N ILE A 263 73.04 -8.23 9.26
CA ILE A 263 73.17 -8.74 10.63
C ILE A 263 73.81 -10.14 10.63
N ASP A 264 73.44 -11.00 9.69
CA ASP A 264 73.99 -12.36 9.57
C ASP A 264 75.47 -12.33 9.10
N ASP A 265 75.84 -11.39 8.20
CA ASP A 265 77.24 -11.17 7.80
C ASP A 265 78.12 -10.62 8.93
N LEU A 266 77.55 -9.82 9.85
CA LEU A 266 78.23 -9.34 11.05
C LEU A 266 78.37 -10.42 12.14
N GLN A 267 77.53 -11.47 12.12
CA GLN A 267 77.62 -12.63 13.04
C GLN A 267 78.65 -13.68 12.60
N HIS A 268 79.25 -13.57 11.42
CA HIS A 268 80.31 -14.47 10.93
C HIS A 268 81.72 -13.88 10.98
N VAL A 269 81.90 -12.68 11.54
CA VAL A 269 83.22 -12.06 11.74
C VAL A 269 83.50 -11.86 13.23
N SER A 270 83.71 -12.96 13.95
CA SER A 270 84.75 -13.10 15.00
C SER A 270 84.45 -14.32 15.89
N TYR A 271 85.18 -15.40 15.67
CA TYR A 271 86.18 -15.92 16.60
C TYR A 271 86.76 -17.20 16.00
N ASP A 272 88.05 -17.16 15.64
CA ASP A 272 89.05 -18.16 16.00
C ASP A 272 90.38 -17.87 15.26
N GLY A 273 91.45 -17.61 16.03
CA GLY A 273 92.85 -17.77 15.61
C GLY A 273 93.64 -16.49 15.35
#